data_AF-A0AAW8DL59-F1
#
_entry.id   AF-A0AAW8DL59-F1
#
_cell.length_a   1.000
_cell.length_b   1.000
_cell.length_c   1.000
_cell.angle_alpha   90.00
_cell.angle_beta   90.00
_cell.angle_gamma   90.00
#
_symmetry.space_group_name_H-M   'P 1'
#
loop_
_entity.id
_entity.type
_entity.pdbx_description
1 polymer ?
#
loop_
_entity_poly.entity_id
_entity_poly.type
_entity_poly.pdbx_seq_one_letter_code
_entity_poly.pdbx_strand_id
1 'polypeptide(L)'
;MVKQPVSINGVVRWKDVGLAEKAPSEQKERKMVVLRHEIGDVLRDVRQRQGRTLREVSHSARVSLGYLSEVERGQKEASSELLSSICSALDVPLSGMLREVSDRVAVAEGVAVPDTVPQEFAQRYGRDLDRELSAELNDDFTQGMLSGAR
;
A
#
# COMPACT_ATOMS: atom_id res chain seq x y z
N MET A 1 4.56 18.31 -43.34
CA MET A 1 4.05 18.92 -42.11
C MET A 1 3.16 20.10 -42.51
N VAL A 2 1.85 20.04 -42.27
CA VAL A 2 0.93 21.09 -42.75
C VAL A 2 0.71 22.09 -41.63
N LYS A 3 1.15 23.34 -41.83
CA LYS A 3 0.87 24.44 -40.90
C LYS A 3 -0.38 25.17 -41.37
N GLN A 4 -1.36 25.35 -40.48
CA GLN A 4 -2.54 26.16 -40.78
C GLN A 4 -2.48 27.48 -40.00
N PRO A 5 -2.75 28.62 -40.67
CA PRO A 5 -2.86 29.90 -39.99
C PRO A 5 -4.18 29.96 -39.19
N VAL A 6 -4.10 30.34 -37.92
CA VAL A 6 -5.25 30.51 -37.02
C VAL A 6 -5.20 31.91 -36.42
N SER A 7 -6.32 32.63 -36.46
CA SER A 7 -6.44 33.99 -35.90
C SER A 7 -6.98 33.94 -34.48
N ILE A 8 -6.21 34.47 -33.52
CA ILE A 8 -6.65 34.64 -32.13
C ILE A 8 -6.40 36.10 -31.76
N ASN A 9 -7.46 36.83 -31.37
CA ASN A 9 -7.40 38.25 -30.99
C ASN A 9 -6.66 39.14 -32.02
N GLY A 10 -6.87 38.88 -33.32
CA GLY A 10 -6.26 39.66 -34.40
C GLY A 10 -4.80 39.31 -34.73
N VAL A 11 -4.19 38.34 -34.03
CA VAL A 11 -2.83 37.87 -34.31
C VAL A 11 -2.88 36.53 -35.05
N VAL A 12 -2.27 36.47 -36.24
CA VAL A 12 -2.15 35.23 -37.02
C VAL A 12 -1.02 34.38 -36.44
N ARG A 13 -1.37 33.21 -35.89
CA ARG A 13 -0.40 32.21 -35.41
C ARG A 13 -0.47 30.96 -36.29
N TRP A 14 0.69 30.34 -36.53
CA TRP A 14 0.81 29.12 -37.32
C TRP A 14 0.79 27.91 -36.39
N LYS A 15 -0.25 27.07 -36.44
CA LYS A 15 -0.31 25.80 -35.67
C LYS A 15 0.07 24.64 -36.60
N ASP A 16 0.95 23.76 -36.13
CA ASP A 16 1.24 22.48 -36.80
C ASP A 16 0.02 21.56 -36.69
N VAL A 17 -0.50 21.12 -37.84
CA VAL A 17 -1.66 20.22 -37.93
C VAL A 17 -1.18 18.92 -38.59
N GLY A 18 -1.18 17.81 -37.85
CA GLY A 18 -0.89 16.49 -38.46
C GLY A 18 -0.10 15.46 -37.66
N LEU A 19 -0.10 15.51 -36.33
CA LEU A 19 0.18 14.32 -35.51
C LEU A 19 -0.83 14.35 -34.38
N ALA A 20 -1.47 13.20 -34.12
CA ALA A 20 -2.46 13.01 -33.07
C ALA A 20 -2.08 13.84 -31.83
N GLU A 21 -2.99 14.70 -31.38
CA GLU A 21 -2.86 15.35 -30.08
C GLU A 21 -2.74 14.22 -29.06
N LYS A 22 -1.51 13.84 -28.71
CA LYS A 22 -1.25 13.15 -27.45
C LYS A 22 -1.85 14.10 -26.43
N ALA A 23 -2.97 13.67 -25.84
CA ALA A 23 -3.56 14.33 -24.69
C ALA A 23 -2.41 14.77 -23.77
N PRO A 24 -2.44 16.00 -23.22
CA PRO A 24 -1.42 16.40 -22.28
C PRO A 24 -1.37 15.28 -21.25
N SER A 25 -0.24 14.59 -21.17
CA SER A 25 0.01 13.73 -20.04
C SER A 25 0.06 14.70 -18.88
N GLU A 26 -1.07 14.85 -18.20
CA GLU A 26 -1.13 15.32 -16.83
C GLU A 26 -0.29 14.32 -16.04
N GLN A 27 1.03 14.47 -16.14
CA GLN A 27 1.96 14.06 -15.13
C GLN A 27 1.61 14.96 -13.95
N LYS A 28 0.48 14.66 -13.30
CA LYS A 28 0.12 15.15 -11.98
C LYS A 28 1.40 14.96 -11.20
N GLU A 29 2.07 16.07 -10.87
CA GLU A 29 3.38 16.05 -10.22
C GLU A 29 3.33 14.94 -9.18
N ARG A 30 4.17 13.92 -9.33
CA ARG A 30 4.24 12.83 -8.36
C ARG A 30 4.59 13.51 -7.04
N LYS A 31 3.57 13.72 -6.21
CA LYS A 31 3.70 14.47 -4.98
C LYS A 31 4.74 13.71 -4.16
N MET A 32 5.82 14.37 -3.78
CA MET A 32 6.86 13.74 -2.98
C MET A 32 6.21 13.16 -1.71
N VAL A 33 6.20 11.83 -1.61
CA VAL A 33 5.63 11.12 -0.47
C VAL A 33 6.63 11.19 0.67
N VAL A 34 6.16 11.62 1.84
CA VAL A 34 6.97 11.68 3.05
C VAL A 34 6.44 10.61 3.99
N LEU A 35 7.21 9.55 4.15
CA LEU A 35 6.79 8.33 4.85
C LEU A 35 6.23 8.58 6.25
N ARG A 36 6.86 9.46 7.04
CA ARG A 36 6.36 9.79 8.40
C ARG A 36 4.97 10.42 8.42
N HIS A 37 4.56 11.12 7.35
CA HIS A 37 3.19 11.65 7.29
C HIS A 37 2.20 10.51 7.08
N GLU A 38 2.48 9.59 6.15
CA GLU A 38 1.61 8.43 5.90
C GLU A 38 1.52 7.51 7.13
N ILE A 39 2.64 7.27 7.82
CA ILE A 39 2.67 6.55 9.10
C ILE A 39 1.82 7.28 10.14
N GLY A 40 2.03 8.59 10.30
CA GLY A 40 1.30 9.41 11.27
C GLY A 40 -0.22 9.38 11.04
N ASP A 41 -0.64 9.50 9.78
CA ASP A 41 -2.04 9.48 9.39
C ASP A 41 -2.68 8.10 9.63
N VAL A 42 -2.00 7.00 9.29
CA VAL A 42 -2.49 5.64 9.60
C VAL A 42 -2.66 5.43 11.11
N LEU A 43 -1.66 5.80 11.92
CA LEU A 43 -1.74 5.67 13.37
C LEU A 43 -2.89 6.49 13.95
N ARG A 44 -3.06 7.73 13.46
CA ARG A 44 -4.17 8.60 13.85
C ARG A 44 -5.52 8.00 13.48
N ASP A 45 -5.66 7.47 12.27
CA ASP A 45 -6.91 6.89 11.78
C ASP A 45 -7.28 5.61 12.52
N VAL A 46 -6.31 4.73 12.82
CA VAL A 46 -6.51 3.58 13.71
C VAL A 46 -7.00 4.04 15.07
N ARG A 47 -6.31 5.00 15.70
CA ARG A 47 -6.69 5.52 17.02
C ARG A 47 -8.11 6.11 17.03
N GLN A 48 -8.45 6.90 16.00
CA GLN A 48 -9.75 7.54 15.88
C GLN A 48 -10.87 6.52 15.62
N ARG A 49 -10.63 5.50 14.80
CA ARG A 49 -11.57 4.38 14.60
C ARG A 49 -11.89 3.64 15.91
N GLN A 50 -10.92 3.56 16.83
CA GLN A 50 -11.12 3.00 18.17
C GLN A 50 -11.81 3.96 19.15
N GLY A 51 -12.05 5.21 18.78
CA GLY A 51 -12.59 6.23 19.68
C GLY A 51 -11.65 6.63 20.82
N ARG A 52 -10.34 6.32 20.71
CA ARG A 52 -9.36 6.54 21.79
C ARG A 52 -8.69 7.90 21.66
N THR A 53 -8.39 8.49 22.80
CA THR A 53 -7.67 9.76 22.92
C THR A 53 -6.16 9.57 22.79
N LEU A 54 -5.44 10.64 22.41
CA LEU A 54 -3.98 10.66 22.45
C LEU A 54 -3.43 10.30 23.83
N ARG A 55 -4.11 10.74 24.91
CA ARG A 55 -3.69 10.48 26.29
C ARG A 55 -3.71 8.99 26.59
N GLU A 56 -4.79 8.30 26.29
CA GLU A 56 -4.95 6.86 26.52
C GLU A 56 -3.88 6.06 25.78
N VAL A 57 -3.69 6.33 24.49
CA VAL A 57 -2.71 5.60 23.67
C VAL A 57 -1.28 5.91 24.11
N SER A 58 -0.95 7.18 24.35
CA SER A 58 0.39 7.57 24.81
C SER A 58 0.77 6.90 26.14
N HIS A 59 -0.20 6.75 27.05
CA HIS A 59 0.00 6.10 28.33
C HIS A 59 0.32 4.60 28.14
N SER A 60 -0.50 3.88 27.36
CA SER A 60 -0.27 2.48 27.04
C SER A 60 1.05 2.24 26.28
N ALA A 61 1.40 3.14 25.36
CA ALA A 61 2.64 3.06 24.56
C ALA A 61 3.89 3.53 25.31
N ARG A 62 3.76 4.03 26.55
CA ARG A 62 4.85 4.58 27.37
C ARG A 62 5.63 5.71 26.68
N VAL A 63 4.92 6.55 25.94
CA VAL A 63 5.48 7.76 25.30
C VAL A 63 4.78 8.99 25.83
N SER A 64 5.36 10.17 25.62
CA SER A 64 4.66 11.41 25.97
C SER A 64 3.50 11.67 25.00
N LEU A 65 2.43 12.29 25.51
CA LEU A 65 1.30 12.73 24.69
C LEU A 65 1.76 13.67 23.56
N GLY A 66 2.67 14.59 23.88
CA GLY A 66 3.26 15.51 22.90
C GLY A 66 4.00 14.77 21.79
N TYR A 67 4.81 13.76 22.14
CA TYR A 67 5.52 12.96 21.16
C TYR A 67 4.55 12.20 20.24
N LEU A 68 3.53 11.53 20.78
CA LEU A 68 2.53 10.85 19.95
C LEU A 68 1.79 11.83 19.02
N SER A 69 1.45 13.02 19.52
CA SER A 69 0.83 14.08 18.72
C SER A 69 1.73 14.57 17.58
N GLU A 70 3.04 14.70 17.82
CA GLU A 70 4.00 15.05 16.77
C GLU A 70 4.15 13.94 15.73
N VAL A 71 4.16 12.66 16.16
CA VAL A 71 4.20 11.50 15.26
C VAL A 71 2.95 11.44 14.39
N GLU A 72 1.76 11.56 14.97
CA GLU A 72 0.49 11.53 14.21
C GLU A 72 0.32 12.69 13.22
N ARG A 73 1.08 13.78 13.39
CA ARG A 73 1.13 14.91 12.45
C ARG A 73 2.32 14.81 11.48
N GLY A 74 3.06 13.70 11.54
CA GLY A 74 4.31 13.46 10.81
C GLY A 74 5.34 14.57 10.99
N GLN A 75 5.47 15.11 12.20
CA GLN A 75 6.52 16.06 12.57
C GLN A 75 7.76 15.36 13.13
N LYS A 76 7.64 14.09 13.52
CA LYS A 76 8.73 13.27 14.05
C LYS A 76 8.84 11.96 13.28
N GLU A 77 10.08 11.54 13.07
CA GLU A 77 10.42 10.17 12.69
C GLU A 77 10.39 9.33 13.97
N ALA A 78 9.53 8.31 14.00
CA ALA A 78 9.47 7.35 15.11
C ALA A 78 10.46 6.22 14.85
N SER A 79 11.18 5.78 15.89
CA SER A 79 12.02 4.58 15.77
C SER A 79 11.14 3.33 15.60
N SER A 80 11.72 2.24 15.10
CA SER A 80 11.02 0.96 14.94
C SER A 80 10.46 0.43 16.26
N GLU A 81 11.18 0.62 17.37
CA GLU A 81 10.74 0.25 18.72
C GLU A 81 9.54 1.08 19.17
N LEU A 82 9.55 2.39 18.91
CA LEU A 82 8.43 3.28 19.25
C LEU A 82 7.20 2.99 18.40
N LEU A 83 7.37 2.72 17.10
CA LEU A 83 6.29 2.27 16.23
C LEU A 83 5.68 0.96 16.74
N SER A 84 6.52 0.00 17.13
CA SER A 84 6.07 -1.27 17.70
C SER A 84 5.29 -1.07 19.01
N SER A 85 5.75 -0.16 19.87
CA SER A 85 5.06 0.18 21.12
C SER A 85 3.70 0.84 20.89
N ILE A 86 3.62 1.78 19.93
CA ILE A 86 2.35 2.44 19.57
C ILE A 86 1.38 1.45 18.92
N CYS A 87 1.86 0.59 17.99
CA CYS A 87 1.03 -0.44 17.36
C CYS A 87 0.48 -1.43 18.41
N SER A 88 1.32 -1.85 19.36
CA SER A 88 0.89 -2.70 20.48
C SER A 88 -0.14 -2.00 21.37
N ALA A 89 0.07 -0.72 21.67
CA ALA A 89 -0.89 0.07 22.44
C ALA A 89 -2.23 0.26 21.72
N LEU A 90 -2.23 0.25 20.40
CA LEU A 90 -3.42 0.29 19.53
C LEU A 90 -3.96 -1.11 19.21
N ASP A 91 -3.39 -2.20 19.73
CA ASP A 91 -3.83 -3.57 19.41
C ASP A 91 -3.90 -3.86 17.89
N VAL A 92 -2.91 -3.36 17.14
CA VAL A 92 -2.78 -3.60 15.70
C VAL A 92 -1.41 -4.22 15.42
N PRO A 93 -1.32 -5.32 14.64
CA PRO A 93 -0.03 -5.88 14.24
C PRO A 93 0.76 -4.88 13.38
N LEU A 94 2.07 -4.76 13.62
CA LEU A 94 2.94 -3.85 12.87
C LEU A 94 2.84 -4.07 11.35
N SER A 95 2.76 -5.31 10.90
CA SER A 95 2.59 -5.66 9.49
C SER A 95 1.26 -5.14 8.90
N GLY A 96 0.18 -5.14 9.69
CA GLY A 96 -1.10 -4.58 9.28
C GLY A 96 -1.03 -3.05 9.12
N MET A 97 -0.37 -2.38 10.07
CA MET A 97 -0.12 -0.94 9.99
C MET A 97 0.72 -0.59 8.75
N LEU A 98 1.82 -1.32 8.52
CA LEU A 98 2.69 -1.10 7.36
C LEU A 98 2.01 -1.40 6.02
N ARG A 99 1.07 -2.35 5.98
CA ARG A 99 0.24 -2.59 4.80
C ARG A 99 -0.63 -1.36 4.48
N GLU A 100 -1.34 -0.82 5.47
CA GLU A 100 -2.17 0.38 5.26
C GLU A 100 -1.32 1.59 4.83
N VAL A 101 -0.11 1.73 5.37
CA VAL A 101 0.85 2.75 4.91
C VAL A 101 1.25 2.50 3.45
N SER A 102 1.58 1.26 3.09
CA SER A 102 1.94 0.89 1.72
C SER A 102 0.81 1.21 0.73
N ASP A 103 -0.44 0.95 1.10
CA ASP A 103 -1.59 1.23 0.26
C ASP A 103 -1.75 2.75 0.02
N ARG A 104 -1.55 3.58 1.05
CA ARG A 104 -1.58 5.04 0.90
C ARG A 104 -0.44 5.58 0.04
N VAL A 105 0.77 5.07 0.25
CA VAL A 105 1.94 5.41 -0.56
C VAL A 105 1.68 5.05 -2.03
N ALA A 106 1.16 3.85 -2.31
CA ALA A 106 0.84 3.41 -3.66
C ALA A 106 -0.18 4.35 -4.33
N VAL A 107 -1.26 4.73 -3.62
CA VAL A 107 -2.24 5.70 -4.12
C VAL A 107 -1.59 7.06 -4.43
N ALA A 108 -0.71 7.54 -3.54
CA ALA A 108 -0.01 8.82 -3.73
C ALA A 108 0.97 8.79 -4.92
N GLU A 109 1.58 7.63 -5.18
CA GLU A 109 2.46 7.40 -6.34
C GLU A 109 1.69 7.14 -7.64
N GLY A 110 0.37 6.97 -7.58
CA GLY A 110 -0.45 6.56 -8.72
C GLY A 110 -0.21 5.11 -9.13
N VAL A 111 0.28 4.28 -8.21
CA VAL A 111 0.50 2.84 -8.38
C VAL A 111 -0.74 2.11 -7.90
N ALA A 112 -1.37 1.34 -8.78
CA ALA A 112 -2.38 0.37 -8.39
C ALA A 112 -1.69 -0.97 -8.15
N VAL A 113 -1.62 -1.42 -6.90
CA VAL A 113 -1.17 -2.77 -6.55
C VAL A 113 -2.41 -3.68 -6.58
N PRO A 114 -2.49 -4.67 -7.49
CA PRO A 114 -3.62 -5.59 -7.50
C PRO A 114 -3.59 -6.49 -6.27
N ASP A 115 -4.73 -6.60 -5.57
CA ASP A 115 -4.91 -7.56 -4.44
C ASP A 115 -5.06 -9.02 -4.90
N THR A 116 -4.92 -9.27 -6.20
CA THR A 116 -5.08 -10.59 -6.80
C THR A 116 -3.83 -10.99 -7.56
N VAL A 117 -3.57 -12.28 -7.56
CA VAL A 117 -2.50 -12.87 -8.37
C VAL A 117 -2.95 -12.79 -9.84
N PRO A 118 -2.11 -12.28 -10.75
CA PRO A 118 -2.35 -12.37 -12.19
C PRO A 118 -2.74 -13.79 -12.58
N GLN A 119 -3.78 -13.94 -13.41
CA GLN A 119 -4.33 -15.25 -13.77
C GLN A 119 -3.27 -16.19 -14.36
N GLU A 120 -2.31 -15.65 -15.10
CA GLU A 120 -1.17 -16.40 -15.66
C GLU A 120 -0.31 -17.08 -14.58
N PHE A 121 -0.06 -16.41 -13.46
CA PHE A 121 0.67 -17.00 -12.34
C PHE A 121 -0.20 -18.00 -11.57
N ALA A 122 -1.48 -17.71 -11.37
CA ALA A 122 -2.41 -18.66 -10.76
C ALA A 122 -2.52 -19.97 -11.58
N GLN A 123 -2.59 -19.86 -12.91
CA GLN A 123 -2.64 -21.03 -13.80
C GLN A 123 -1.33 -21.80 -13.84
N ARG A 124 -0.20 -21.09 -13.84
CA ARG A 124 1.14 -21.70 -13.92
C ARG A 124 1.53 -22.41 -12.63
N TYR A 125 1.35 -21.76 -11.49
CA TYR A 125 1.85 -22.24 -10.20
C TYR A 125 0.77 -22.87 -9.32
N GLY A 126 -0.51 -22.59 -9.55
CA GLY A 126 -1.59 -23.25 -8.81
C GLY A 126 -1.64 -24.76 -9.08
N ARG A 127 -1.32 -25.19 -10.31
CA ARG A 127 -1.25 -26.61 -10.66
C ARG A 127 -0.12 -27.37 -9.98
N ASP A 128 1.00 -26.68 -9.71
CA ASP A 128 2.16 -27.29 -9.06
C ASP A 128 1.88 -27.49 -7.56
N LEU A 129 1.24 -26.50 -6.91
CA LEU A 129 0.81 -26.61 -5.52
C LEU A 129 -0.26 -27.71 -5.32
N ASP A 130 -1.25 -27.79 -6.21
CA ASP A 130 -2.28 -28.85 -6.16
C ASP A 130 -1.67 -30.24 -6.35
N ARG A 131 -0.65 -30.38 -7.21
CA ARG A 131 0.06 -31.64 -7.42
C ARG A 131 0.92 -32.03 -6.23
N GLU A 132 1.65 -31.09 -5.63
CA GLU A 132 2.49 -31.33 -4.46
C GLU A 132 1.63 -31.72 -3.25
N LEU A 133 0.55 -30.98 -2.95
CA LEU A 133 -0.39 -31.37 -1.89
C LEU A 133 -1.07 -32.73 -2.16
N SER A 134 -1.44 -33.01 -3.41
CA SER A 134 -2.05 -34.30 -3.77
C SER A 134 -1.06 -35.45 -3.64
N ALA A 135 0.23 -35.23 -3.92
CA ALA A 135 1.28 -36.23 -3.74
C ALA A 135 1.54 -36.49 -2.25
N GLU A 136 1.67 -35.44 -1.44
CA GLU A 136 1.86 -35.55 0.02
C GLU A 136 0.67 -36.25 0.70
N LEU A 137 -0.57 -35.90 0.35
CA LEU A 137 -1.76 -36.55 0.89
C LEU A 137 -1.87 -38.03 0.49
N ASN A 138 -1.50 -38.38 -0.75
CA ASN A 138 -1.55 -39.77 -1.21
C ASN A 138 -0.45 -40.64 -0.55
N ASP A 139 0.72 -40.07 -0.27
CA ASP A 139 1.80 -40.78 0.44
C ASP A 139 1.41 -41.07 1.89
N ASP A 140 0.75 -40.14 2.58
CA ASP A 140 0.28 -40.33 3.96
C ASP A 140 -0.84 -41.39 4.06
N PHE A 141 -1.78 -41.39 3.10
CA PHE A 141 -2.83 -42.41 3.01
C PHE A 141 -2.27 -43.81 2.70
N THR A 142 -1.21 -43.92 1.91
CA THR A 142 -0.59 -45.21 1.56
C THR A 142 0.31 -45.73 2.69
N GLN A 143 1.04 -44.86 3.41
CA GLN A 143 1.80 -45.25 4.60
C GLN A 143 0.89 -45.66 5.77
N GLY A 144 -0.24 -44.97 5.98
CA GLY A 144 -1.21 -45.32 7.02
C GLY A 144 -1.87 -46.69 6.82
N MET A 145 -2.19 -47.07 5.57
CA MET A 145 -2.79 -48.38 5.25
C MET A 145 -1.82 -49.56 5.45
N LEU A 146 -0.52 -49.37 5.25
CA LEU A 146 0.49 -50.43 5.41
C LEU A 146 0.91 -50.66 6.88
N SER A 147 0.66 -49.69 7.76
CA SER A 147 0.99 -49.77 9.19
C SER A 147 -0.06 -50.53 10.03
N GLY A 148 -1.33 -50.57 9.57
CA GLY A 148 -2.45 -51.17 10.31
C GLY A 148 -2.70 -52.67 10.10
N ALA A 149 -1.87 -53.37 9.32
CA ALA A 149 -2.08 -54.77 8.93
C ALA A 149 -1.17 -55.78 9.66
N ARG A 150 -0.75 -55.51 10.89
CA ARG A 150 0.01 -56.47 11.72
C ARG A 150 -0.62 -56.69 13.09
#